data_AF-A0A7J4ZNQ4-F1
#
_entry.id   AF-A0A7J4ZNQ4-F1
#
_cell.length_a   1.000
_cell.length_b   1.000
_cell.length_c   1.000
_cell.angle_alpha   90.00
_cell.angle_beta   90.00
_cell.angle_gamma   90.00
#
_symmetry.space_group_name_H-M   'P 1'
#
loop_
_entity.id
_entity.type
_entity.pdbx_description
1 polymer ?
#
loop_
_entity_poly.entity_id
_entity_poly.type
_entity_poly.pdbx_seq_one_letter_code
_entity_poly.pdbx_strand_id
1 'polypeptide(L)'
;MEEIDNDSEERRPLGIVLLGGLYLFFFMLTVSTFGQPFPLLGAIYQGRAAEVLVFADSLICLYLFLGLMKRQVLTWYLLIGYNTFEVVNTLINLMGISAGELEKAFGQPVDTRGVAVDNLSVMVAILLLTAFVYKHRGYFTNRSKYLF
;
A
#
# COMPACT_ATOMS: atom_id res chain seq x y z
N MET A 1 -35.82 16.26 32.12
CA MET A 1 -34.43 15.77 32.24
C MET A 1 -34.29 14.71 31.18
N GLU A 2 -33.90 15.12 29.98
CA GLU A 2 -33.72 14.25 28.81
C GLU A 2 -32.37 14.62 28.21
N GLU A 3 -31.33 13.95 28.67
CA GLU A 3 -30.10 13.79 27.93
C GLU A 3 -30.15 12.39 27.33
N ILE A 4 -30.72 12.28 26.13
CA ILE A 4 -30.47 11.15 25.26
C ILE A 4 -29.17 11.50 24.53
N ASP A 5 -28.06 11.35 25.23
CA ASP A 5 -26.74 11.32 24.61
C ASP A 5 -26.57 9.95 23.96
N ASN A 6 -27.30 9.74 22.86
CA ASN A 6 -27.05 8.62 21.98
C ASN A 6 -25.89 9.04 21.09
N ASP A 7 -24.69 8.94 21.66
CA ASP A 7 -23.40 8.79 21.01
C ASP A 7 -23.48 7.60 20.05
N SER A 8 -24.22 7.81 18.96
CA SER A 8 -24.18 6.99 17.78
C SER A 8 -22.87 7.34 17.07
N GLU A 9 -21.76 6.96 17.70
CA GLU A 9 -20.51 6.71 16.98
C GLU A 9 -20.86 5.74 15.86
N GLU A 10 -21.09 6.32 14.69
CA GLU A 10 -21.45 5.66 13.46
C GLU A 10 -20.49 4.48 13.27
N ARG A 11 -20.97 3.27 13.63
CA ARG A 11 -20.15 2.06 13.73
C ARG A 11 -19.32 1.95 12.47
N ARG A 12 -18.00 1.93 12.62
CA ARG A 12 -17.09 1.88 11.46
C ARG A 12 -17.48 0.64 10.62
N PRO A 13 -17.85 0.82 9.34
CA PRO A 13 -18.24 -0.30 8.51
C PRO A 13 -17.08 -1.29 8.46
N LEU A 14 -17.39 -2.58 8.63
CA LEU A 14 -16.39 -3.64 8.76
C LEU A 14 -15.38 -3.63 7.61
N GLY A 15 -15.82 -3.31 6.39
CA GLY A 15 -14.95 -3.17 5.23
C GLY A 15 -13.86 -2.10 5.38
N ILE A 16 -14.12 -1.00 6.10
CA ILE A 16 -13.11 0.02 6.38
C ILE A 16 -12.16 -0.39 7.50
N VAL A 17 -12.66 -1.13 8.49
CA VAL A 17 -11.79 -1.72 9.53
C VAL A 17 -10.81 -2.71 8.90
N LEU A 18 -11.30 -3.58 8.01
CA LEU A 18 -10.46 -4.50 7.24
C LEU A 18 -9.47 -3.76 6.35
N LEU A 19 -9.89 -2.67 5.69
CA LEU A 19 -9.01 -1.82 4.91
C LEU A 19 -7.88 -1.23 5.77
N GLY A 20 -8.19 -0.78 6.98
CA GLY A 20 -7.20 -0.30 7.94
C GLY A 20 -6.23 -1.41 8.34
N GLY A 21 -6.75 -2.58 8.67
CA GLY A 21 -5.92 -3.76 8.95
C GLY A 21 -5.00 -4.13 7.78
N LEU A 22 -5.49 -4.03 6.55
CA LEU A 22 -4.71 -4.34 5.34
C LEU A 22 -3.56 -3.35 5.13
N TYR A 23 -3.78 -2.04 5.29
CA TYR A 23 -2.69 -1.05 5.16
C TYR A 23 -1.70 -1.14 6.33
N LEU A 24 -2.15 -1.50 7.53
CA LEU A 24 -1.25 -1.82 8.63
C LEU A 24 -0.42 -3.07 8.32
N PHE A 25 -1.02 -4.08 7.72
CA PHE A 25 -0.32 -5.28 7.28
C PHE A 25 0.71 -4.96 6.18
N PHE A 26 0.37 -4.13 5.19
CA PHE A 26 1.32 -3.65 4.18
C PHE A 26 2.48 -2.89 4.81
N PHE A 27 2.21 -2.00 5.76
CA PHE A 27 3.28 -1.36 6.54
C PHE A 27 4.21 -2.39 7.20
N MET A 28 3.66 -3.39 7.89
CA MET A 28 4.48 -4.43 8.53
C MET A 28 5.28 -5.24 7.52
N LEU A 29 4.68 -5.60 6.38
CA LEU A 29 5.37 -6.28 5.28
C LEU A 29 6.52 -5.44 4.73
N THR A 30 6.28 -4.16 4.40
CA THR A 30 7.33 -3.26 3.91
C THR A 30 8.45 -3.11 4.93
N VAL A 31 8.14 -2.93 6.22
CA VAL A 31 9.19 -2.86 7.26
C VAL A 31 9.99 -4.17 7.35
N SER A 32 9.34 -5.32 7.16
CA SER A 32 10.03 -6.62 7.20
C SER A 32 11.01 -6.84 6.03
N THR A 33 10.89 -6.08 4.93
CA THR A 33 11.81 -6.14 3.80
C THR A 33 12.98 -5.16 3.93
N PHE A 34 13.16 -4.54 5.10
CA PHE A 34 14.29 -3.65 5.34
C PHE A 34 15.64 -4.38 5.14
N GLY A 35 16.53 -3.78 4.36
CA GLY A 35 17.82 -4.37 3.98
C GLY A 35 17.76 -5.35 2.80
N GLN A 36 16.56 -5.65 2.26
CA GLN A 36 16.41 -6.43 1.03
C GLN A 36 16.52 -5.52 -0.22
N PRO A 37 16.85 -6.08 -1.39
CA PRO A 37 16.79 -5.35 -2.65
C PRO A 37 15.37 -4.80 -2.91
N PHE A 38 15.29 -3.56 -3.37
CA PHE A 38 14.01 -2.87 -3.61
C PHE A 38 13.79 -2.61 -5.11
N PRO A 39 12.80 -3.24 -5.75
CA PRO A 39 12.51 -3.03 -7.17
C PRO A 39 11.67 -1.76 -7.38
N LEU A 40 12.18 -0.83 -8.17
CA LEU A 40 11.52 0.44 -8.45
C LEU A 40 11.74 0.84 -9.91
N LEU A 41 10.65 1.06 -10.64
CA LEU A 41 10.62 1.57 -12.01
C LEU A 41 11.56 0.82 -12.97
N GLY A 42 11.62 -0.50 -12.85
CA GLY A 42 12.40 -1.38 -13.72
C GLY A 42 13.86 -1.56 -13.29
N ALA A 43 14.27 -1.01 -12.15
CA ALA A 43 15.61 -1.18 -11.60
C ALA A 43 15.56 -1.80 -10.20
N ILE A 44 16.57 -2.61 -9.86
CA ILE A 44 16.75 -3.16 -8.51
C ILE A 44 17.74 -2.29 -7.76
N TYR A 45 17.26 -1.60 -6.72
CA TYR A 45 18.10 -0.82 -5.81
C TYR A 45 18.62 -1.72 -4.69
N GLN A 46 19.87 -1.48 -4.25
CA GLN A 46 20.54 -2.24 -3.20
C GLN A 46 21.22 -1.32 -2.18
N GLY A 47 21.55 -1.88 -1.01
CA GLY A 47 22.24 -1.17 0.07
C GLY A 47 21.46 0.06 0.54
N ARG A 48 22.17 1.18 0.73
CA ARG A 48 21.58 2.39 1.32
C ARG A 48 20.41 2.97 0.54
N ALA A 49 20.42 2.86 -0.79
CA ALA A 49 19.32 3.36 -1.62
C ALA A 49 18.04 2.54 -1.38
N ALA A 50 18.15 1.21 -1.29
CA ALA A 50 17.02 0.34 -0.99
C ALA A 50 16.44 0.62 0.41
N GLU A 51 17.30 0.78 1.42
CA GLU A 51 16.87 1.12 2.79
C GLU A 51 16.05 2.42 2.84
N VAL A 52 16.49 3.46 2.12
CA VAL A 52 15.79 4.75 2.05
C VAL A 52 14.43 4.60 1.37
N LEU A 53 14.35 3.80 0.31
CA LEU A 53 13.10 3.54 -0.40
C LEU A 53 12.10 2.75 0.46
N VAL A 54 12.55 1.68 1.12
CA VAL A 54 11.74 0.90 2.06
C VAL A 54 11.24 1.79 3.21
N PHE A 55 12.11 2.65 3.74
CA PHE A 55 11.73 3.59 4.80
C PHE A 55 10.66 4.58 4.34
N ALA A 56 10.84 5.18 3.15
CA ALA A 56 9.85 6.09 2.58
C ALA A 56 8.50 5.40 2.35
N ASP A 57 8.51 4.19 1.79
CA ASP A 57 7.31 3.40 1.55
C ASP A 57 6.59 3.02 2.87
N SER A 58 7.36 2.64 3.89
CA SER A 58 6.84 2.36 5.23
C SER A 58 6.13 3.59 5.82
N LEU A 59 6.71 4.79 5.66
CA LEU A 59 6.08 6.03 6.12
C LEU A 59 4.78 6.33 5.37
N ILE A 60 4.73 6.07 4.06
CA ILE A 60 3.52 6.23 3.26
C ILE A 60 2.44 5.27 3.76
N CYS A 61 2.74 3.98 3.89
CA CYS A 61 1.79 2.99 4.41
C CYS A 61 1.25 3.36 5.80
N LEU A 62 2.13 3.81 6.70
CA LEU A 62 1.73 4.27 8.04
C LEU A 62 0.83 5.51 7.96
N TYR A 63 1.16 6.49 7.12
CA TYR A 63 0.32 7.67 6.90
C TYR A 63 -1.06 7.27 6.38
N LEU A 64 -1.12 6.38 5.39
CA LEU A 64 -2.37 5.89 4.81
C LEU A 64 -3.24 5.19 5.86
N PHE A 65 -2.64 4.35 6.70
CA PHE A 65 -3.33 3.72 7.82
C PHE A 65 -3.90 4.75 8.80
N LEU A 66 -3.08 5.68 9.31
CA LEU A 66 -3.53 6.67 10.29
C LEU A 66 -4.59 7.62 9.70
N GLY A 67 -4.41 8.03 8.44
CA GLY A 67 -5.35 8.86 7.72
C GLY A 67 -6.70 8.18 7.48
N LEU A 68 -6.69 6.86 7.24
CA LEU A 68 -7.90 6.05 7.15
C LEU A 68 -8.64 6.02 8.49
N MET A 69 -7.91 5.82 9.59
CA MET A 69 -8.47 5.83 10.94
C MET A 69 -9.09 7.17 11.33
N LYS A 70 -8.63 8.26 10.71
CA LYS A 70 -9.15 9.63 10.87
C LYS A 70 -10.18 10.05 9.80
N ARG A 71 -10.56 9.14 8.89
CA ARG A 71 -11.52 9.37 7.79
C ARG A 71 -11.15 10.56 6.90
N GLN A 72 -9.86 10.80 6.66
CA GLN A 72 -9.38 11.99 5.95
C GLN A 72 -9.60 11.93 4.44
N VAL A 73 -10.21 12.99 3.88
CA VAL A 73 -10.42 13.13 2.43
C VAL A 73 -9.10 13.09 1.66
N LEU A 74 -8.04 13.69 2.21
CA LEU A 74 -6.71 13.64 1.58
C LEU A 74 -6.21 12.20 1.47
N THR A 75 -6.41 11.39 2.51
CA THR A 75 -6.05 9.97 2.49
C THR A 75 -6.77 9.21 1.38
N TRP A 76 -8.03 9.52 1.09
CA TRP A 76 -8.72 8.89 -0.03
C TRP A 76 -8.00 9.10 -1.37
N TYR A 77 -7.57 10.33 -1.66
CA TYR A 77 -6.77 10.62 -2.86
C TYR A 77 -5.42 9.91 -2.83
N LEU A 78 -4.76 9.88 -1.66
CA LEU A 78 -3.47 9.22 -1.51
C LEU A 78 -3.57 7.70 -1.64
N LEU A 79 -4.64 7.07 -1.15
CA LEU A 79 -4.89 5.63 -1.33
C LEU A 79 -5.00 5.28 -2.83
N ILE A 80 -5.75 6.09 -3.59
CA ILE A 80 -5.88 5.89 -5.04
C ILE A 80 -4.53 6.10 -5.73
N GLY A 81 -3.83 7.20 -5.41
CA GLY A 81 -2.54 7.51 -6.01
C GLY A 81 -1.47 6.46 -5.70
N TYR A 82 -1.36 6.08 -4.44
CA TYR A 82 -0.43 5.04 -3.98
C TYR A 82 -0.71 3.70 -4.64
N ASN A 83 -1.96 3.23 -4.62
CA ASN A 83 -2.29 1.97 -5.27
C ASN A 83 -2.05 2.00 -6.79
N THR A 84 -2.33 3.13 -7.44
CA THR A 84 -2.04 3.29 -8.87
C THR A 84 -0.54 3.25 -9.13
N PHE A 85 0.25 3.91 -8.28
CA PHE A 85 1.69 3.87 -8.34
C PHE A 85 2.22 2.45 -8.18
N GLU A 86 1.75 1.70 -7.19
CA GLU A 86 2.14 0.30 -6.99
C GLU A 86 1.84 -0.56 -8.22
N VAL A 87 0.64 -0.44 -8.80
CA VAL A 87 0.27 -1.16 -10.03
C VAL A 87 1.21 -0.82 -11.19
N VAL A 88 1.49 0.47 -11.41
CA VAL A 88 2.39 0.92 -12.48
C VAL A 88 3.83 0.45 -12.21
N ASN A 89 4.29 0.54 -10.96
CA ASN A 89 5.62 0.10 -10.56
C ASN A 89 5.79 -1.40 -10.80
N THR A 90 4.84 -2.22 -10.35
CA THR A 90 4.82 -3.68 -10.60
C THR A 90 4.84 -3.99 -12.09
N LEU A 91 4.05 -3.27 -12.91
CA LEU A 91 4.00 -3.48 -14.35
C LEU A 91 5.33 -3.13 -15.03
N ILE A 92 5.94 -1.99 -14.66
CA ILE A 92 7.26 -1.60 -15.18
C ILE A 92 8.33 -2.60 -14.72
N ASN A 93 8.29 -3.04 -13.46
CA ASN A 93 9.23 -4.03 -12.93
C ASN A 93 9.13 -5.36 -13.65
N LEU A 94 7.91 -5.84 -13.94
CA LEU A 94 7.69 -7.07 -14.70
C LEU A 94 8.22 -7.00 -16.14
N MET A 95 8.15 -5.83 -16.78
CA MET A 95 8.64 -5.65 -18.15
C MET A 95 10.13 -5.31 -18.22
N GLY A 96 10.65 -4.62 -17.20
CA GLY A 96 11.98 -4.02 -17.20
C GLY A 96 13.05 -4.87 -16.52
N ILE A 97 12.69 -5.66 -15.50
CA ILE A 97 13.66 -6.46 -14.74
C ILE A 97 13.78 -7.85 -15.38
N SER A 98 14.98 -8.18 -15.82
CA SER A 98 15.28 -9.49 -16.37
C SER A 98 15.44 -10.57 -15.30
N ALA A 99 15.22 -11.84 -15.69
CA ALA A 99 15.47 -13.00 -14.84
C ALA A 99 16.88 -13.00 -14.23
N GLY A 100 17.88 -12.67 -15.04
CA GLY A 100 19.28 -12.62 -14.60
C GLY A 100 19.57 -11.50 -13.60
N GLU A 101 18.82 -10.40 -13.62
CA GLU A 101 18.94 -9.34 -12.61
C GLU A 101 18.30 -9.75 -11.29
N LEU A 102 17.15 -10.45 -11.34
CA LEU A 102 16.52 -11.03 -10.15
C LEU A 102 17.45 -12.06 -9.50
N GLU A 103 18.00 -12.99 -10.27
CA GLU A 103 18.92 -14.01 -9.73
C GLU A 103 20.17 -13.39 -9.10
N LYS A 104 20.74 -12.35 -9.73
CA LYS A 104 21.87 -11.59 -9.17
C LYS A 104 21.50 -10.86 -7.88
N ALA A 105 20.30 -10.31 -7.80
CA ALA A 105 19.84 -9.58 -6.62
C ALA A 105 19.54 -10.50 -5.43
N PHE A 106 18.96 -11.68 -5.68
CA PHE A 106 18.57 -12.64 -4.64
C PHE A 106 19.62 -13.72 -4.36
N GLY A 107 20.66 -13.84 -5.19
CA GLY A 107 21.74 -14.80 -5.03
C GLY A 107 21.33 -16.27 -5.21
N GLN A 108 20.15 -16.53 -5.79
CA GLN A 108 19.58 -17.85 -5.99
C GLN A 108 18.79 -17.90 -7.31
N PRO A 109 18.63 -19.09 -7.92
CA PRO A 109 17.78 -19.25 -9.10
C PRO A 109 16.34 -18.83 -8.77
N VAL A 110 15.72 -18.08 -9.69
CA VAL A 110 14.37 -17.52 -9.51
C VAL A 110 13.41 -18.17 -10.48
N ASP A 111 12.28 -18.68 -9.98
CA ASP A 111 11.17 -19.10 -10.84
C ASP A 111 10.47 -17.86 -11.42
N THR A 112 10.93 -17.43 -12.59
CA THR A 112 10.41 -16.27 -13.32
C THR A 112 8.90 -16.35 -13.59
N ARG A 113 8.38 -17.56 -13.83
CA ARG A 113 6.95 -17.75 -14.09
C ARG A 113 6.15 -17.62 -12.81
N GLY A 114 6.63 -18.21 -11.71
CA GLY A 114 6.05 -18.04 -10.38
C GLY A 114 6.02 -16.57 -9.97
N VAL A 115 7.15 -15.86 -10.06
CA VAL A 115 7.25 -14.43 -9.74
C VAL A 115 6.30 -13.59 -10.60
N ALA A 116 6.16 -13.89 -11.89
CA ALA A 116 5.22 -13.18 -12.75
C ALA A 116 3.76 -13.38 -12.32
N VAL A 117 3.38 -14.62 -11.96
CA VAL A 117 2.03 -14.94 -11.47
C VAL A 117 1.74 -14.27 -10.13
N ASP A 118 2.70 -14.27 -9.21
CA ASP A 118 2.55 -13.63 -7.90
C ASP A 118 2.36 -12.11 -8.05
N ASN A 119 3.21 -11.45 -8.85
CA ASN A 119 3.09 -10.02 -9.12
C ASN A 119 1.77 -9.67 -9.82
N LEU A 120 1.32 -10.50 -10.79
CA LEU A 120 0.03 -10.30 -11.45
C LEU A 120 -1.14 -10.44 -10.45
N SER A 121 -1.06 -11.41 -9.54
CA SER A 121 -2.08 -11.62 -8.50
C SER A 121 -2.15 -10.45 -7.52
N VAL A 122 -1.00 -9.94 -7.08
CA VAL A 122 -0.90 -8.74 -6.23
C VAL A 122 -1.46 -7.52 -6.97
N MET A 123 -1.10 -7.32 -8.24
CA MET A 123 -1.61 -6.20 -9.05
C MET A 123 -3.15 -6.24 -9.16
N VAL A 124 -3.74 -7.41 -9.39
CA VAL A 124 -5.20 -7.58 -9.41
C VAL A 124 -5.81 -7.26 -8.05
N ALA A 125 -5.19 -7.72 -6.95
CA ALA A 125 -5.66 -7.41 -5.60
C ALA A 125 -5.65 -5.90 -5.31
N ILE A 126 -4.59 -5.18 -5.72
CA ILE A 126 -4.48 -3.73 -5.55
C ILE A 126 -5.51 -2.99 -6.42
N LEU A 127 -5.79 -3.45 -7.64
CA LEU A 127 -6.84 -2.88 -8.48
C LEU A 127 -8.24 -3.04 -7.85
N LEU A 128 -8.54 -4.23 -7.32
CA LEU A 128 -9.78 -4.48 -6.59
C LEU A 128 -9.88 -3.62 -5.32
N LEU A 129 -8.77 -3.48 -4.60
CA LEU A 129 -8.68 -2.60 -3.43
C LEU A 129 -8.96 -1.14 -3.81
N THR A 130 -8.41 -0.69 -4.93
CA THR A 130 -8.61 0.67 -5.45
C THR A 130 -10.08 0.90 -5.81
N ALA A 131 -10.71 -0.05 -6.50
CA ALA A 131 -12.13 0.01 -6.81
C ALA A 131 -12.99 0.04 -5.53
N PHE A 132 -12.62 -0.75 -4.52
CA PHE A 132 -13.28 -0.75 -3.22
C PHE A 132 -13.17 0.61 -2.52
N VAL A 133 -11.96 1.19 -2.45
CA VAL A 133 -11.72 2.52 -1.86
C VAL A 133 -12.48 3.61 -2.60
N TYR A 134 -12.50 3.55 -3.94
CA TYR A 134 -13.24 4.50 -4.76
C TYR A 134 -14.75 4.44 -4.49
N LYS A 135 -15.32 3.23 -4.42
CA LYS A 135 -16.75 3.02 -4.11
C LYS A 135 -17.13 3.55 -2.72
N HIS A 136 -16.23 3.49 -1.75
CA HIS A 136 -16.46 3.95 -0.38
C HIS A 136 -15.98 5.38 -0.12
N ARG A 137 -15.84 6.22 -1.16
CA ARG A 137 -15.42 7.63 -1.03
C ARG A 137 -16.23 8.43 0.01
N GLY A 138 -17.51 8.11 0.20
CA GLY A 138 -18.40 8.79 1.15
C GLY A 138 -18.00 8.60 2.62
N TYR A 139 -17.15 7.62 2.93
CA TYR A 139 -16.63 7.41 4.28
C TYR A 139 -15.60 8.48 4.70
N PHE A 140 -14.93 9.10 3.73
CA PHE A 140 -13.90 10.09 3.99
C PHE A 140 -14.53 11.48 4.09
N THR A 141 -14.93 11.87 5.30
CA THR A 141 -15.64 13.13 5.54
C THR A 141 -14.76 14.22 6.16
N ASN A 142 -13.62 13.84 6.75
CA ASN A 142 -12.72 14.76 7.42
C ASN A 142 -11.87 15.53 6.40
N ARG A 143 -12.10 16.85 6.29
CA ARG A 143 -11.37 17.75 5.36
C ARG A 143 -10.07 18.31 5.93
N SER A 144 -9.68 17.95 7.15
CA SER A 144 -8.39 18.36 7.70
C SER A 144 -7.26 17.91 6.78
N LYS A 145 -6.38 18.85 6.41
CA LYS A 145 -5.19 18.58 5.60
C LYS A 145 -4.05 17.96 6.42
N TYR A 146 -4.11 18.09 7.74
CA TYR A 146 -3.06 17.66 8.64
C TYR A 146 -3.51 16.43 9.44
N LEU A 147 -2.60 15.47 9.54
CA LEU A 147 -2.76 14.29 10.37
C LEU A 147 -2.58 14.61 11.86
N PHE A 148 -2.00 15.76 12.19
CA PHE A 148 -1.84 16.31 13.53
C PHE A 148 -2.31 17.76 13.55
#